data_AF-A0A402AEP9-F1
#
_entry.id   AF-A0A402AEP9-F1
#
_cell.length_a   1.000
_cell.length_b   1.000
_cell.length_c   1.000
_cell.angle_alpha   90.00
_cell.angle_beta   90.00
_cell.angle_gamma   90.00
#
_symmetry.space_group_name_H-M   'P 1'
#
loop_
_entity.id
_entity.type
_entity.pdbx_description
1 polymer ?
#
loop_
_entity_poly.entity_id
_entity_poly.type
_entity_poly.pdbx_seq_one_letter_code
_entity_poly.pdbx_strand_id
1 'polypeptide(L)'
;MTNILQNEYRPDYVSAPGETLLETLNAMGMSQAELAKRMERPIKTINEIIQGKATITAETALQLERVLRIPASFWLKREQRYRESLAR
;
A
#
# COMPACT_ATOMS: atom_id res chain seq x y z
N MET A 1 -9.46 -19.58 -36.22
CA MET A 1 -9.36 -18.22 -35.66
C MET A 1 -9.62 -18.34 -34.16
N THR A 2 -8.57 -18.44 -33.35
CA THR A 2 -8.65 -18.70 -31.91
C THR A 2 -9.00 -17.42 -31.18
N ASN A 3 -10.18 -17.38 -30.57
CA ASN A 3 -10.67 -16.26 -29.76
C ASN A 3 -9.97 -16.34 -28.39
N ILE A 4 -8.89 -15.58 -28.22
CA ILE A 4 -8.24 -15.37 -26.93
C ILE A 4 -9.16 -14.47 -26.10
N LEU A 5 -10.03 -15.09 -25.29
CA LEU A 5 -10.73 -14.42 -24.21
C LEU A 5 -9.66 -13.91 -23.22
N GLN A 6 -9.20 -12.68 -23.44
CA GLN A 6 -8.43 -11.96 -22.45
C GLN A 6 -9.39 -11.70 -21.29
N ASN A 7 -9.29 -12.53 -20.25
CA ASN A 7 -9.91 -12.26 -18.97
C ASN A 7 -9.14 -11.08 -18.35
N GLU A 8 -9.40 -9.87 -18.86
CA GLU A 8 -8.92 -8.62 -18.26
C GLU A 8 -9.55 -8.53 -16.88
N TYR A 9 -8.83 -9.03 -15.87
CA TYR A 9 -9.17 -8.80 -14.47
C TYR A 9 -9.03 -7.30 -14.22
N ARG A 10 -10.13 -6.59 -14.42
CA ARG A 10 -10.34 -5.20 -14.02
C ARG A 10 -11.11 -5.26 -12.71
N PRO A 11 -10.44 -5.38 -11.56
CA PRO A 11 -11.17 -5.29 -10.31
C PRO A 11 -11.78 -3.89 -10.25
N ASP A 12 -13.10 -3.80 -10.16
CA ASP A 12 -13.84 -2.55 -9.92
C ASP A 12 -13.43 -1.90 -8.58
N TYR A 13 -12.62 -2.61 -7.79
CA TYR A 13 -12.03 -2.19 -6.54
C TYR A 13 -10.49 -2.26 -6.61
N VAL A 14 -9.83 -1.10 -6.70
CA VAL A 14 -8.38 -1.03 -6.47
C VAL A 14 -8.15 -1.01 -4.97
N SER A 15 -7.72 -2.13 -4.39
CA SER A 15 -7.40 -2.20 -2.96
C SER A 15 -6.41 -1.10 -2.60
N ALA A 16 -6.79 -0.26 -1.63
CA ALA A 16 -5.99 0.89 -1.26
C ALA A 16 -4.59 0.41 -0.83
N PRO A 17 -3.54 1.19 -1.11
CA PRO A 17 -2.19 0.87 -0.64
C PRO A 17 -2.16 0.66 0.89
N GLY A 18 -3.05 1.35 1.61
CA GLY A 18 -3.27 1.19 3.04
C GLY A 18 -3.83 -0.17 3.48
N GLU A 19 -4.73 -0.79 2.70
CA GLU A 19 -5.23 -2.13 3.00
C GLU A 19 -4.14 -3.17 2.84
N THR A 20 -3.37 -3.09 1.76
CA THR A 20 -2.22 -3.99 1.55
C THR A 20 -1.17 -3.82 2.63
N LEU A 21 -0.97 -2.60 3.14
CA LEU A 21 -0.09 -2.37 4.29
C LEU A 21 -0.62 -3.09 5.53
N LEU A 22 -1.93 -3.00 5.81
CA LEU A 22 -2.55 -3.68 6.95
C LEU A 22 -2.45 -5.20 6.82
N GLU A 23 -2.73 -5.76 5.65
CA GLU A 23 -2.57 -7.20 5.37
C GLU A 23 -1.12 -7.66 5.58
N THR A 24 -0.16 -6.87 5.09
CA THR A 24 1.28 -7.15 5.28
C THR A 24 1.64 -7.17 6.76
N LEU A 25 1.16 -6.18 7.53
CA LEU A 25 1.38 -6.12 8.97
C LEU A 25 0.80 -7.34 9.69
N ASN A 26 -0.43 -7.73 9.36
CA ASN A 26 -1.07 -8.91 9.91
C ASN A 26 -0.30 -10.19 9.58
N ALA A 27 0.14 -10.35 8.33
CA ALA A 27 0.94 -11.50 7.89
C ALA A 27 2.30 -11.59 8.63
N MET A 28 2.88 -10.44 9.00
CA MET A 28 4.11 -10.36 9.77
C MET A 28 3.90 -10.42 11.29
N GLY A 29 2.66 -10.50 11.78
CA GLY A 29 2.34 -10.39 13.21
C GLY A 29 2.77 -9.05 13.83
N MET A 30 2.86 -7.99 13.02
CA MET A 30 3.33 -6.67 13.43
C MET A 30 2.14 -5.73 13.64
N SER A 31 2.09 -5.03 14.77
CA SER A 31 1.06 -4.01 15.00
C SER A 31 1.38 -2.70 14.27
N GLN A 32 0.36 -1.89 14.00
CA GLN A 32 0.54 -0.56 13.43
C GLN A 32 1.35 0.37 14.35
N ALA A 33 1.22 0.20 15.66
CA ALA A 33 2.01 0.91 16.66
C ALA A 33 3.50 0.55 16.57
N GLU A 34 3.80 -0.74 16.36
CA GLU A 34 5.17 -1.21 16.18
C GLU A 34 5.76 -0.69 14.86
N LEU A 35 4.99 -0.69 13.76
CA LEU A 35 5.40 -0.06 12.51
C LEU A 35 5.70 1.42 12.71
N ALA A 36 4.79 2.15 13.35
CA ALA A 36 4.95 3.58 13.63
C ALA A 36 6.24 3.86 14.40
N LYS A 37 6.52 3.06 15.44
CA LYS A 37 7.75 3.13 16.23
C LYS A 37 9.00 2.88 15.38
N ARG A 38 9.00 1.85 14.53
CA ARG A 38 10.14 1.50 13.65
C ARG A 38 10.39 2.52 12.53
N MET A 39 9.34 3.21 12.08
CA MET A 39 9.44 4.29 11.10
C MET A 39 9.71 5.66 11.73
N GLU A 40 9.75 5.75 13.07
CA GLU A 40 9.84 7.01 13.83
C GLU A 40 8.73 8.00 13.41
N ARG A 41 7.53 7.48 13.14
CA ARG A 41 6.35 8.27 12.75
C ARG A 41 5.26 8.20 13.81
N PRO A 42 4.42 9.24 13.91
CA PRO A 42 3.19 9.14 14.71
C PRO A 42 2.32 7.98 14.22
N ILE A 43 1.75 7.21 15.15
CA ILE A 43 0.79 6.15 14.82
C ILE A 43 -0.40 6.67 14.00
N LYS A 44 -0.77 7.93 14.21
CA LYS A 44 -1.80 8.62 13.43
C LYS A 44 -1.48 8.63 11.94
N THR A 45 -0.21 8.84 11.55
CA THR A 45 0.22 8.82 10.16
C THR A 45 0.05 7.43 9.55
N ILE A 46 0.36 6.37 10.30
CA ILE A 46 0.15 4.99 9.84
C ILE A 46 -1.34 4.70 9.66
N ASN A 47 -2.18 5.12 10.62
CA ASN A 47 -3.64 5.03 10.51
C ASN A 47 -4.17 5.76 9.28
N GLU A 48 -3.69 6.97 9.00
CA GLU A 48 -4.11 7.76 7.84
C GLU A 48 -3.67 7.12 6.52
N ILE A 49 -2.49 6.49 6.46
CA ILE A 49 -2.06 5.71 5.30
C ILE A 49 -2.98 4.50 5.11
N ILE A 50 -3.29 3.77 6.18
CA ILE A 50 -4.18 2.60 6.14
C ILE A 50 -5.60 2.98 5.68
N GLN A 51 -6.10 4.14 6.12
CA GLN A 51 -7.39 4.69 5.69
C GLN A 51 -7.36 5.34 4.30
N GLY A 52 -6.20 5.36 3.61
CA GLY A 52 -6.05 6.01 2.30
C GLY A 52 -6.13 7.54 2.33
N LYS A 53 -6.12 8.16 3.52
CA LYS A 53 -6.14 9.61 3.73
C LYS A 53 -4.76 10.24 3.48
N ALA A 54 -3.71 9.57 3.94
CA ALA A 54 -2.34 9.98 3.69
C ALA A 54 -1.75 9.20 2.51
N THR A 55 -1.06 9.92 1.63
CA THR A 55 -0.36 9.36 0.47
C THR A 55 0.93 8.65 0.90
N ILE A 56 1.21 7.48 0.33
CA ILE A 56 2.56 6.89 0.42
C ILE A 56 3.51 7.68 -0.50
N THR A 57 4.26 8.61 0.09
CA THR A 57 5.33 9.34 -0.59
C THR A 57 6.58 8.45 -0.79
N ALA A 58 7.52 8.89 -1.61
CA ALA A 58 8.80 8.19 -1.81
C ALA A 58 9.56 7.97 -0.49
N GLU A 59 9.56 8.97 0.39
CA GLU A 59 10.16 8.85 1.73
C GLU A 59 9.47 7.78 2.58
N THR A 60 8.13 7.79 2.63
CA THR A 60 7.35 6.78 3.35
C THR A 60 7.62 5.38 2.77
N ALA A 61 7.68 5.25 1.44
CA ALA A 61 7.97 3.98 0.78
C ALA A 61 9.36 3.43 1.12
N LEU A 62 10.38 4.30 1.21
CA LEU A 62 11.73 3.91 1.65
C LEU A 62 11.74 3.45 3.12
N GLN A 63 10.98 4.11 3.99
CA GLN A 63 10.84 3.69 5.38
C GLN A 63 10.11 2.35 5.50
N LEU A 64 9.04 2.15 4.72
CA LEU A 64 8.34 0.86 4.63
C LEU A 64 9.27 -0.24 4.12
N GLU A 65 10.11 0.03 3.13
CA GLU A 65 11.11 -0.93 2.65
C GLU A 65 12.09 -1.35 3.74
N ARG A 66 12.60 -0.39 4.53
CA ARG A 66 13.52 -0.70 5.64
C ARG A 66 12.90 -1.61 6.70
N VAL A 67 11.62 -1.38 7.02
CA VAL A 67 10.93 -2.12 8.09
C VAL A 67 10.34 -3.46 7.61
N LEU A 68 9.70 -3.45 6.45
CA LEU A 68 8.94 -4.58 5.91
C LEU A 68 9.75 -5.41 4.91
N ARG A 69 10.93 -4.92 4.49
CA ARG A 69 11.79 -5.55 3.47
C ARG A 69 11.10 -5.77 2.12
N ILE A 70 10.08 -4.96 1.84
CA ILE A 70 9.35 -4.93 0.58
C ILE A 70 9.77 -3.69 -0.20
N PRO A 71 10.17 -3.81 -1.48
CA PRO A 71 10.72 -2.69 -2.25
C PRO A 71 9.85 -1.43 -2.22
N ALA A 72 10.46 -0.25 -2.08
CA ALA A 72 9.76 1.04 -2.10
C ALA A 72 8.96 1.23 -3.40
N SER A 73 9.49 0.71 -4.52
CA SER A 73 8.82 0.72 -5.83
C SER A 73 7.49 -0.04 -5.84
N PHE A 74 7.34 -1.09 -5.01
CA PHE A 74 6.09 -1.80 -4.86
C PHE A 74 5.02 -0.89 -4.25
N TRP A 75 5.35 -0.21 -3.15
CA TRP A 75 4.44 0.69 -2.46
C TRP A 75 4.05 1.89 -3.32
N LEU A 76 5.01 2.48 -4.03
CA LEU A 76 4.76 3.60 -4.94
C LEU A 76 3.87 3.20 -6.12
N LYS A 77 4.10 2.01 -6.71
CA LYS A 77 3.24 1.50 -7.79
C LYS A 77 1.81 1.26 -7.31
N ARG A 78 1.63 0.80 -6.07
CA ARG A 78 0.29 0.64 -5.47
C ARG A 78 -0.40 1.99 -5.24
N GLU A 79 0.33 2.96 -4.68
CA GLU A 79 -0.19 4.32 -4.48
C GLU A 79 -0.60 4.94 -5.81
N GLN A 80 0.24 4.84 -6.84
CA GLN A 80 -0.04 5.38 -8.16
C GLN A 80 -1.34 4.80 -8.72
N ARG A 81 -1.48 3.47 -8.73
CA ARG A 81 -2.69 2.78 -9.24
C ARG A 81 -3.95 3.22 -8.50
N TYR A 82 -3.87 3.38 -7.19
CA TYR A 82 -5.01 3.82 -6.37
C TYR A 82 -5.40 5.28 -6.66
N ARG A 83 -4.42 6.17 -6.84
CA ARG A 83 -4.69 7.57 -7.22
C ARG A 83 -5.25 7.67 -8.64
N GLU A 84 -4.75 6.87 -9.57
CA GLU A 84 -5.29 6.77 -10.93
C GLU A 84 -6.74 6.28 -10.94
N SER A 85 -7.10 5.34 -10.07
CA SER A 85 -8.50 4.89 -9.96
C SER A 85 -9.42 5.91 -9.30
N LEU A 86 -8.92 6.72 -8.35
CA LEU A 86 -9.70 7.80 -7.73
C LEU A 86 -9.93 9.00 -8.66
N ALA A 87 -9.05 9.19 -9.64
CA ALA A 87 -9.13 10.28 -10.61
C ALA A 87 -10.02 9.97 -11.82
N ARG A 88 -10.54 8.75 -11.93
CA ARG A 88 -11.52 8.32 -12.94
C ARG A 88 -12.93 8.45 -12.40
#